data_AF-A0A2W6CMQ3-F1
#
_entry.id   AF-A0A2W6CMQ3-F1
#
_cell.length_a   1.000
_cell.length_b   1.000
_cell.length_c   1.000
_cell.angle_alpha   90.00
_cell.angle_beta   90.00
_cell.angle_gamma   90.00
#
_symmetry.space_group_name_H-M   'P 1'
#
loop_
_entity.id
_entity.type
_entity.pdbx_description
1 polymer ?
#
loop_
_entity_poly.entity_id
_entity_poly.type
_entity_poly.pdbx_seq_one_letter_code
_entity_poly.pdbx_strand_id
1 'polypeptide(L)'
;MPAEVKERLEAAARAAAQTYTEWFLNQFDALYDQLAEEFPPPPQRRSPLPARARPPRRRVGLGPATMLQLRLTSEELSAIDERRAQLSGPSRSEFVTRIIELGIERSM
;
A
#
# COMPACT_ATOMS: atom_id res chain seq x y z
N MET A 1 -7.56 4.25 6.06
CA MET A 1 -6.20 4.50 6.55
C MET A 1 -6.29 5.05 7.97
N PRO A 2 -5.37 4.74 8.90
CA PRO A 2 -5.38 5.33 10.24
C PRO A 2 -5.20 6.85 10.18
N ALA A 3 -5.86 7.60 11.08
CA ALA A 3 -5.78 9.06 11.12
C ALA A 3 -4.34 9.58 11.32
N GLU A 4 -3.57 8.94 12.20
CA GLU A 4 -2.16 9.29 12.45
C GLU A 4 -1.29 9.15 11.19
N VAL A 5 -1.51 8.11 10.39
CA VAL A 5 -0.80 7.91 9.12
C VAL A 5 -1.14 9.04 8.14
N LYS A 6 -2.39 9.53 8.16
CA LYS A 6 -2.79 10.68 7.35
C LYS A 6 -2.04 11.94 7.78
N GLU A 7 -2.03 12.27 9.07
CA GLU A 7 -1.33 13.46 9.58
C GLU A 7 0.16 13.44 9.22
N ARG A 8 0.81 12.28 9.34
CA ARG A 8 2.21 12.10 8.94
C ARG A 8 2.41 12.24 7.43
N LEU A 9 1.49 11.73 6.61
CA LEU A 9 1.50 11.94 5.16
C LEU A 9 1.37 13.44 4.81
N GLU A 10 0.47 14.16 5.48
CA GLU A 10 0.28 15.60 5.25
C GLU A 10 1.57 16.38 5.54
N ALA A 11 2.26 16.04 6.64
CA ALA A 11 3.56 16.63 6.96
C ALA A 11 4.64 16.28 5.92
N ALA A 12 4.73 15.03 5.49
CA ALA A 12 5.72 14.56 4.52
C ALA A 12 5.52 15.20 3.12
N ALA A 13 4.28 15.22 2.63
CA ALA A 13 3.94 15.83 1.35
C ALA A 13 4.20 17.35 1.36
N ARG A 14 3.89 18.02 2.49
CA ARG A 14 4.18 19.45 2.67
C ARG A 14 5.68 19.73 2.69
N ALA A 15 6.47 18.90 3.38
CA ALA A 15 7.92 19.04 3.42
C ALA A 15 8.56 18.83 2.03
N ALA A 16 8.01 17.92 1.23
CA ALA A 16 8.44 17.66 -0.14
C ALA A 16 7.88 18.65 -1.18
N ALA A 17 7.00 19.57 -0.78
CA ALA A 17 6.25 20.46 -1.67
C ALA A 17 5.50 19.72 -2.81
N GLN A 18 4.91 18.55 -2.48
CA GLN A 18 4.20 17.67 -3.42
C GLN A 18 2.74 17.50 -3.03
N THR A 19 1.89 17.14 -3.99
CA THR A 19 0.54 16.64 -3.68
C THR A 19 0.60 15.24 -3.07
N TYR A 20 -0.47 14.81 -2.38
CA TYR A 20 -0.54 13.45 -1.83
C TYR A 20 -0.40 12.37 -2.90
N THR A 21 -0.92 12.64 -4.10
CA THR A 21 -0.84 11.72 -5.23
C THR A 21 0.57 11.62 -5.78
N GLU A 22 1.23 12.74 -6.05
CA GLU A 22 2.63 12.73 -6.54
C GLU A 22 3.56 12.09 -5.52
N TRP A 23 3.42 12.46 -4.24
CA TRP A 23 4.22 11.86 -3.17
C TRP A 23 4.01 10.35 -3.11
N PHE A 24 2.76 9.88 -3.15
CA PHE A 24 2.45 8.45 -3.15
C PHE A 24 3.05 7.72 -4.36
N LEU A 25 2.92 8.27 -5.57
CA LEU A 25 3.46 7.66 -6.79
C LEU A 25 4.99 7.56 -6.72
N ASN A 26 5.66 8.60 -6.25
CA ASN A 26 7.11 8.59 -6.03
C ASN A 26 7.53 7.49 -5.04
N GLN A 27 6.79 7.32 -3.94
CA GLN A 27 7.08 6.26 -2.98
C GLN A 27 6.75 4.87 -3.52
N PHE A 28 5.69 4.74 -4.33
CA PHE A 28 5.34 3.49 -4.99
C PHE A 28 6.47 3.02 -5.91
N ASP A 29 7.03 3.93 -6.72
CA ASP A 29 8.16 3.63 -7.60
C ASP A 29 9.42 3.30 -6.79
N ALA A 30 9.74 4.10 -5.77
CA ALA A 30 10.93 3.89 -4.94
C ALA A 30 10.90 2.58 -4.13
N LEU A 31 9.70 2.12 -3.75
CA LEU A 31 9.49 0.89 -2.98
C LEU A 31 9.16 -0.32 -3.85
N TYR A 32 9.02 -0.16 -5.17
CA TYR A 32 8.40 -1.13 -6.06
C TYR A 32 8.92 -2.57 -5.88
N ASP A 33 10.24 -2.73 -5.80
CA ASP A 33 10.89 -4.04 -5.64
C ASP A 33 10.69 -4.62 -4.23
N GLN A 34 10.72 -3.78 -3.21
CA GLN A 34 10.63 -4.17 -1.80
C GLN A 34 9.20 -4.50 -1.36
N LEU A 35 8.19 -4.09 -2.14
CA LEU A 35 6.80 -4.48 -1.89
C LEU A 35 6.60 -6.00 -1.92
N ALA A 36 7.48 -6.74 -2.61
CA ALA A 36 7.48 -8.21 -2.59
C ALA A 36 7.95 -8.81 -1.26
N GLU A 37 8.75 -8.10 -0.46
CA GLU A 37 9.16 -8.54 0.88
C GLU A 37 8.02 -8.30 1.89
N GLU A 38 7.31 -7.18 1.73
CA GLU A 38 6.20 -6.78 2.60
C GLU A 38 4.91 -7.57 2.33
N PHE A 39 4.65 -7.87 1.05
CA PHE A 39 3.49 -8.64 0.61
C PHE A 39 3.95 -9.86 -0.19
N PRO A 40 4.60 -10.85 0.47
CA PRO A 40 5.19 -11.98 -0.23
C PRO A 40 4.18 -12.66 -1.15
N PRO A 41 4.57 -12.97 -2.40
CA PRO A 41 3.66 -13.58 -3.36
C PRO A 41 3.12 -14.89 -2.77
N PRO A 42 1.87 -15.27 -3.12
CA PRO A 42 1.29 -16.49 -2.59
C PRO A 42 2.19 -17.67 -3.01
N PRO A 43 2.49 -18.62 -2.09
CA PRO A 43 3.35 -19.73 -2.43
C PRO A 43 2.75 -20.52 -3.59
N GLN A 44 3.58 -20.84 -4.60
CA GLN A 44 3.14 -21.69 -5.71
C GLN A 44 2.68 -23.03 -5.15
N ARG A 45 1.38 -23.30 -5.25
CA ARG A 45 0.78 -24.52 -4.71
C ARG A 45 1.23 -25.72 -5.53
N ARG A 46 2.00 -26.60 -4.88
CA ARG A 46 2.34 -27.94 -5.41
C ARG A 46 1.31 -29.01 -5.00
N SER A 47 0.34 -28.65 -4.16
CA SER A 47 -0.65 -29.60 -3.61
C SER A 47 -1.96 -29.56 -4.41
N PRO A 48 -2.58 -30.73 -4.68
CA PRO A 48 -3.88 -30.81 -5.34
C PRO A 48 -5.06 -30.41 -4.42
N LEU A 49 -4.81 -30.07 -3.14
CA LEU A 49 -5.85 -29.70 -2.19
C LEU A 49 -6.33 -28.25 -2.39
N PRO A 50 -7.63 -27.95 -2.16
CA PRO A 50 -8.19 -26.62 -2.32
C PRO A 50 -7.51 -25.59 -1.42
N ALA A 51 -7.65 -24.31 -1.79
CA ALA A 51 -7.05 -23.24 -1.01
C ALA A 51 -7.64 -23.12 0.40
N ARG A 52 -6.79 -23.33 1.42
CA ARG A 52 -7.16 -22.95 2.79
C ARG A 52 -7.41 -21.45 2.80
N ALA A 53 -8.47 -21.05 3.49
CA ALA A 53 -8.82 -19.65 3.65
C ALA A 53 -7.59 -18.87 4.15
N ARG A 54 -7.36 -17.73 3.51
CA ARG A 54 -6.22 -16.86 3.80
C ARG A 54 -6.23 -16.48 5.30
N PRO A 55 -5.07 -16.41 5.98
CA PRO A 55 -5.03 -15.97 7.38
C PRO A 55 -5.76 -14.62 7.52
N PRO A 56 -6.39 -14.38 8.69
CA PRO A 56 -7.19 -13.18 8.91
C PRO A 56 -6.35 -11.93 8.65
N ARG A 57 -7.00 -10.94 8.02
CA ARG A 57 -6.39 -9.67 7.58
C ARG A 57 -5.57 -9.05 8.71
N ARG A 58 -4.39 -8.51 8.39
CA ARG A 58 -3.65 -7.64 9.32
C ARG A 58 -4.57 -6.45 9.65
N ARG A 59 -4.92 -6.24 10.92
CA ARG A 59 -5.70 -5.06 11.31
C ARG A 59 -4.83 -3.84 11.02
N VAL A 60 -5.19 -3.07 9.99
CA VAL A 60 -4.56 -1.80 9.65
C VAL A 60 -5.01 -0.77 10.68
N GLY A 61 -4.31 -0.71 11.82
CA GLY A 61 -4.56 0.22 12.93
C GLY A 61 -5.83 -0.06 13.75
N LEU A 62 -5.76 0.19 15.07
CA LEU A 62 -6.91 0.17 15.99
C LEU A 62 -7.65 1.52 16.07
N GLY A 63 -7.28 2.50 15.25
CA GLY A 63 -7.79 3.87 15.29
C GLY A 63 -8.93 4.15 14.29
N PRO A 64 -9.56 5.33 14.37
CA PRO A 64 -10.59 5.75 13.43
C PRO A 64 -10.04 5.74 11.99
N ALA A 65 -10.76 5.09 11.09
CA ALA A 65 -10.39 5.03 9.68
C ALA A 65 -10.76 6.36 9.00
N THR A 66 -9.79 6.98 8.33
CA THR A 66 -9.99 8.15 7.49
C THR A 66 -9.91 7.78 6.01
N MET A 67 -10.68 8.51 5.19
CA MET A 67 -10.61 8.45 3.73
C MET A 67 -9.53 9.40 3.19
N LEU A 68 -8.71 8.88 2.28
CA LEU A 68 -7.76 9.65 1.47
C LEU A 68 -8.20 9.53 0.01
N GLN A 69 -8.36 10.67 -0.66
CA GLN A 69 -8.63 10.70 -2.10
C GLN A 69 -7.33 10.95 -2.85
N LEU A 70 -6.91 9.97 -3.65
CA LEU A 70 -5.79 10.10 -4.59
C LEU A 70 -6.37 10.34 -5.98
N ARG A 71 -5.82 11.31 -6.71
CA ARG A 71 -6.22 11.64 -8.08
C ARG A 71 -5.39 10.83 -9.07
N LEU A 72 -5.64 9.52 -9.12
CA LEU A 72 -4.94 8.61 -10.03
C LEU A 72 -5.63 8.57 -11.38
N THR A 73 -4.85 8.45 -12.45
CA THR A 73 -5.36 8.11 -13.78
C THR A 73 -5.82 6.65 -13.81
N SER A 74 -6.61 6.28 -14.83
CA SER A 74 -7.03 4.89 -15.01
C SER A 74 -5.85 3.94 -15.24
N GLU A 75 -4.80 4.41 -15.93
CA GLU A 75 -3.60 3.63 -16.22
C GLU A 75 -2.77 3.38 -14.96
N GLU A 76 -2.53 4.42 -14.17
CA GLU A 76 -1.85 4.32 -12.87
C GLU A 76 -2.60 3.38 -11.92
N LEU A 77 -3.92 3.52 -11.86
CA LEU A 77 -4.75 2.65 -11.02
C LEU A 77 -4.66 1.19 -11.48
N SER A 78 -4.66 0.93 -12.78
CA SER A 78 -4.50 -0.43 -13.33
C SER A 78 -3.15 -1.02 -12.95
N ALA A 79 -2.06 -0.26 -13.13
CA ALA A 79 -0.71 -0.71 -12.79
C ALA A 79 -0.57 -1.05 -11.29
N ILE A 80 -1.17 -0.23 -10.42
CA ILE A 80 -1.21 -0.49 -8.97
C ILE A 80 -2.00 -1.76 -8.65
N ASP A 81 -3.16 -1.95 -9.26
CA ASP A 81 -3.99 -3.12 -9.04
C ASP A 81 -3.34 -4.41 -9.58
N GLU A 82 -2.65 -4.34 -10.72
CA GLU A 82 -1.86 -5.44 -11.27
C GLU A 82 -0.73 -5.84 -10.34
N ARG A 83 0.06 -4.87 -9.86
CA ARG A 83 1.13 -5.14 -8.90
C ARG A 83 0.58 -5.76 -7.62
N ARG A 84 -0.53 -5.22 -7.10
CA ARG A 84 -1.23 -5.76 -5.93
C ARG A 84 -1.66 -7.21 -6.14
N ALA A 85 -2.14 -7.56 -7.34
CA ALA A 85 -2.58 -8.91 -7.70
C ALA A 85 -1.42 -9.91 -7.87
N GLN A 86 -0.24 -9.46 -8.30
CA GLN A 86 0.98 -10.27 -8.38
C GLN A 86 1.54 -10.63 -7.00
N LEU A 87 1.29 -9.76 -6.02
CA LEU A 87 1.65 -9.97 -4.63
C LEU A 87 0.61 -10.87 -3.94
N SER A 88 0.66 -10.99 -2.62
CA SER A 88 -0.36 -11.77 -1.89
C SER A 88 -1.80 -11.35 -2.21
N GLY A 89 -2.04 -10.18 -2.79
CA GLY A 89 -3.37 -9.62 -3.07
C GLY A 89 -3.97 -8.88 -1.86
N PRO A 90 -3.24 -7.98 -1.18
CA PRO A 90 -3.82 -7.18 -0.08
C PRO A 90 -4.98 -6.33 -0.60
N SER A 91 -5.82 -5.77 0.27
CA SER A 91 -6.83 -4.80 -0.18
C SER A 91 -6.16 -3.53 -0.73
N ARG A 92 -6.82 -2.78 -1.63
CA ARG A 92 -6.24 -1.50 -2.13
C ARG A 92 -5.87 -0.56 -1.00
N SER A 93 -6.78 -0.39 -0.03
CA SER A 93 -6.55 0.48 1.12
C SER A 93 -5.37 0.03 1.99
N GLU A 94 -5.21 -1.28 2.18
CA GLU A 94 -4.07 -1.86 2.92
C GLU A 94 -2.76 -1.65 2.16
N PHE A 95 -2.76 -1.91 0.84
CA PHE A 95 -1.60 -1.71 -0.01
C PHE A 95 -1.13 -0.26 -0.02
N VAL A 96 -2.05 0.68 -0.27
CA VAL A 96 -1.78 2.12 -0.27
C VAL A 96 -1.32 2.60 1.10
N THR A 97 -1.99 2.16 2.17
CA THR A 97 -1.60 2.56 3.54
C THR A 97 -0.17 2.09 3.86
N ARG A 98 0.19 0.84 3.49
CA ARG A 98 1.52 0.31 3.78
C ARG A 98 2.63 1.03 3.01
N ILE A 99 2.40 1.37 1.74
CA ILE A 99 3.32 2.18 0.94
C ILE A 99 3.56 3.54 1.62
N ILE A 100 2.48 4.18 2.10
CA ILE A 100 2.57 5.46 2.80
C ILE A 100 3.36 5.33 4.11
N GLU A 101 3.07 4.31 4.92
CA GLU A 101 3.81 4.05 6.16
C GLU A 101 5.32 3.88 5.89
N LEU A 102 5.69 3.03 4.93
CA LEU A 102 7.08 2.78 4.55
C LEU A 102 7.77 4.03 4.00
N GLY A 103 7.08 4.80 3.16
CA GLY A 103 7.62 6.05 2.62
C GLY A 103 7.87 7.10 3.70
N ILE A 104 6.98 7.20 4.69
CA ILE A 104 7.16 8.10 5.84
C ILE A 104 8.32 7.62 6.72
N GLU A 105 8.39 6.32 7.04
CA GLU A 105 9.48 5.72 7.83
C GLU A 105 10.86 5.97 7.23
N ARG A 106 10.96 6.09 5.90
CA ARG A 106 12.23 6.38 5.20
C ARG A 106 12.55 7.87 5.02
N SER A 107 11.57 8.72 5.18
CA SER A 107 11.74 10.18 5.02
C SER A 107 12.07 10.88 6.34
N MET A 108 12.10 10.12 7.45
CA MET A 108 12.52 10.56 8.79
C MET A 108 13.94 10.11 9.07
#